data_AF-A0A2V7WW20-F1
#
_entry.id   AF-A0A2V7WW20-F1
#
_cell.length_a   1.000
_cell.length_b   1.000
_cell.length_c   1.000
_cell.angle_alpha   90.00
_cell.angle_beta   90.00
_cell.angle_gamma   90.00
#
_symmetry.space_group_name_H-M   'P 1'
#
loop_
_entity.id
_entity.type
_entity.pdbx_description
1 polymer ?
#
loop_
_entity_poly.entity_id
_entity_poly.type
_entity_poly.pdbx_seq_one_letter_code
_entity_poly.pdbx_strand_id
1 'polypeptide(L)'
;MMKGLVLTWVLSLSALGQSARPESFPITPAEGESWLNHLHRSFQETSMGKSYRLGPLLAGGGEESPDPPQQLPGDSASQIIILHGSDLYRLNCWGCHGEFGLGVPPEINSVINPTRATSTQLVMERMKNRGMDMSRADAAQLANQAKAALLQRLHKGGTDMPAFSHLSEPEIRAIVNYLRQLAEIPGAEKQQAMVKESRVRAGEHLVKSTCHIYHSAAGPNPDAQQLFDGVIPPLNTLTTRTNLLQFEQKIRRGAPIVMGTPPSASRGRMPVFDYLSEDEVADAYLYLKLYPPEPASVDVAVATVKQNQAASKIMPLEYVTPPVDARDTRTIVLPVAAEIFTALLLIGGLSFTFLEIRRLTVLSERRKILVTSQERAAVLASRSEKQPVPHSASSDKVALEAADIEHADALQQEDYRTFESSWLSRWLKEVDEAA
;
A
#
# COMPACT_ATOMS: atom_id res chain seq x y z
N MET A 1 -36.92 74.07 12.08
CA MET A 1 -38.12 73.29 11.68
C MET A 1 -37.72 72.35 10.56
N MET A 2 -38.29 71.11 10.54
CA MET A 2 -38.00 69.93 9.69
C MET A 2 -36.75 69.15 10.13
N LYS A 3 -36.81 68.05 10.91
CA LYS A 3 -37.44 66.72 10.70
C LYS A 3 -37.19 66.23 9.27
N GLY A 4 -36.49 65.15 8.95
CA GLY A 4 -35.92 64.01 9.67
C GLY A 4 -35.85 62.89 8.62
N LEU A 5 -34.78 62.10 8.56
CA LEU A 5 -34.81 60.80 7.88
C LEU A 5 -33.60 59.96 8.32
N VAL A 6 -33.77 59.22 9.40
CA VAL A 6 -32.93 58.07 9.75
C VAL A 6 -33.56 56.89 9.03
N LEU A 7 -32.93 56.41 7.95
CA LEU A 7 -33.37 55.21 7.24
C LEU A 7 -32.45 54.04 7.62
N THR A 8 -33.01 53.20 8.48
CA THR A 8 -32.54 51.89 8.93
C THR A 8 -32.32 50.93 7.77
N TRP A 9 -31.06 50.55 7.53
CA TRP A 9 -30.70 49.35 6.75
C TRP A 9 -30.40 48.20 7.71
N VAL A 10 -31.46 47.53 8.14
CA VAL A 10 -31.38 46.22 8.80
C VAL A 10 -32.44 45.38 8.13
N LEU A 11 -32.02 44.39 7.33
CA LEU A 11 -32.69 43.10 7.06
C LEU A 11 -32.22 42.54 5.71
N SER A 12 -31.54 41.38 5.77
CA SER A 12 -31.62 40.22 4.84
C SER A 12 -30.24 39.61 4.51
N LEU A 13 -29.61 38.96 5.50
CA LEU A 13 -28.50 38.01 5.27
C LEU A 13 -28.74 36.69 6.04
N SER A 14 -29.95 36.14 5.93
CA SER A 14 -30.32 34.90 6.61
C SER A 14 -30.95 33.91 5.63
N ALA A 15 -30.19 33.49 4.61
CA ALA A 15 -30.60 32.42 3.69
C ALA A 15 -29.44 31.66 3.00
N LEU A 16 -28.17 31.83 3.42
CA LEU A 16 -27.00 31.16 2.81
C LEU A 16 -26.29 30.18 3.77
N GLY A 17 -27.07 29.50 4.62
CA GLY A 17 -26.55 28.59 5.65
C GLY A 17 -27.06 27.15 5.55
N GLN A 18 -27.69 26.76 4.44
CA GLN A 18 -27.89 25.33 4.19
C GLN A 18 -26.56 24.78 3.68
N SER A 19 -25.67 24.42 4.62
CA SER A 19 -24.53 23.56 4.31
C SER A 19 -25.09 22.36 3.58
N ALA A 20 -24.76 22.24 2.28
CA ALA A 20 -25.15 21.12 1.46
C ALA A 20 -24.89 19.85 2.27
N ARG A 21 -25.94 19.06 2.50
CA ARG A 21 -25.81 17.75 3.16
C ARG A 21 -24.76 17.00 2.34
N PRO A 22 -23.64 16.56 2.95
CA PRO A 22 -22.61 15.86 2.20
C PRO A 22 -23.29 14.69 1.50
N GLU A 23 -23.21 14.68 0.17
CA GLU A 23 -23.68 13.55 -0.63
C GLU A 23 -22.89 12.34 -0.18
N SER A 24 -23.59 11.34 0.38
CA SER A 24 -22.98 10.07 0.74
C SER A 24 -22.48 9.42 -0.55
N PHE A 25 -21.19 9.09 -0.61
CA PHE A 25 -20.65 8.34 -1.74
C PHE A 25 -21.36 6.98 -1.81
N PRO A 26 -21.82 6.52 -2.99
CA PRO A 26 -22.55 5.29 -3.09
C PRO A 26 -21.65 4.10 -2.72
N ILE A 27 -22.16 3.25 -1.84
CA ILE A 27 -21.56 1.94 -1.54
C ILE A 27 -21.93 1.01 -2.70
N THR A 28 -20.93 0.34 -3.29
CA THR A 28 -21.17 -0.60 -4.39
C THR A 28 -20.61 -1.97 -4.04
N PRO A 29 -21.16 -3.07 -4.60
CA PRO A 29 -20.59 -4.40 -4.39
C PRO A 29 -19.14 -4.48 -4.89
N ALA A 30 -18.41 -5.49 -4.41
CA ALA A 30 -17.14 -5.87 -5.01
C ALA A 30 -17.41 -6.62 -6.32
N GLU A 31 -16.63 -6.36 -7.35
CA GLU A 31 -16.88 -6.87 -8.70
C GLU A 31 -15.61 -7.43 -9.36
N GLY A 32 -15.77 -8.46 -10.18
CA GLY A 32 -14.69 -8.99 -11.03
C GLY A 32 -13.69 -9.92 -10.36
N GLU A 33 -12.59 -10.17 -11.05
CA GLU A 33 -11.53 -11.08 -10.57
C GLU A 33 -10.75 -10.48 -9.40
N SER A 34 -10.00 -11.31 -8.68
CA SER A 34 -9.08 -10.82 -7.66
C SER A 34 -7.92 -10.05 -8.28
N TRP A 35 -7.30 -9.17 -7.51
CA TRP A 35 -6.11 -8.46 -7.99
C TRP A 35 -4.95 -9.41 -8.35
N LEU A 36 -4.77 -10.51 -7.62
CA LEU A 36 -3.79 -11.53 -7.98
C LEU A 36 -4.06 -12.17 -9.34
N ASN A 37 -5.33 -12.52 -9.61
CA ASN A 37 -5.72 -13.10 -10.90
C ASN A 37 -5.54 -12.10 -12.04
N HIS A 38 -5.91 -10.84 -11.81
CA HIS A 38 -5.71 -9.73 -12.74
C HIS A 38 -4.25 -9.56 -13.15
N LEU A 39 -3.33 -9.71 -12.20
CA LEU A 39 -1.90 -9.64 -12.44
C LEU A 39 -1.28 -10.96 -12.91
N HIS A 40 -2.08 -12.01 -13.07
CA HIS A 40 -1.64 -13.36 -13.41
C HIS A 40 -0.55 -13.89 -12.46
N ARG A 41 -0.72 -13.66 -11.15
CA ARG A 41 0.21 -14.11 -10.10
C ARG A 41 -0.46 -15.14 -9.21
N SER A 42 0.28 -16.21 -8.88
CA SER A 42 -0.17 -17.11 -7.81
C SER A 42 0.06 -16.47 -6.44
N PHE A 43 -0.71 -16.92 -5.44
CA PHE A 43 -0.52 -16.50 -4.05
C PHE A 43 0.88 -16.82 -3.52
N GLN A 44 1.53 -17.88 -4.02
CA GLN A 44 2.85 -18.31 -3.59
C GLN A 44 3.96 -17.38 -4.11
N GLU A 45 3.78 -16.79 -5.29
CA GLU A 45 4.79 -15.99 -5.99
C GLU A 45 4.81 -14.52 -5.59
N THR A 46 3.77 -14.04 -4.90
CA THR A 46 3.60 -12.62 -4.55
C THR A 46 3.79 -12.35 -3.06
N SER A 47 4.21 -11.14 -2.71
CA SER A 47 4.22 -10.55 -1.37
C SER A 47 3.00 -9.67 -1.09
N MET A 48 2.20 -9.35 -2.10
CA MET A 48 1.00 -8.51 -1.97
C MET A 48 0.06 -9.08 -0.91
N GLY A 49 -0.36 -8.24 0.03
CA GLY A 49 -1.30 -8.59 1.11
C GLY A 49 -0.74 -9.47 2.23
N LYS A 50 0.52 -9.94 2.12
CA LYS A 50 1.09 -10.89 3.08
C LYS A 50 1.60 -10.16 4.32
N SER A 51 1.01 -10.43 5.47
CA SER A 51 1.47 -9.96 6.77
C SER A 51 2.65 -10.77 7.35
N TYR A 52 3.24 -11.71 6.58
CA TYR A 52 4.20 -12.74 7.01
C TYR A 52 3.72 -13.68 8.13
N ARG A 53 2.54 -13.43 8.71
CA ARG A 53 1.86 -14.28 9.68
C ARG A 53 0.77 -15.08 8.96
N LEU A 54 1.02 -16.37 8.79
CA LEU A 54 -0.05 -17.32 8.44
C LEU A 54 -0.73 -17.76 9.74
N GLY A 55 -1.97 -18.24 9.63
CA GLY A 55 -2.78 -18.72 10.78
C GLY A 55 -2.02 -19.70 11.69
N PRO A 56 -2.50 -19.94 12.92
CA PRO A 56 -1.78 -20.72 13.91
C PRO A 56 -1.36 -22.08 13.35
N LEU A 57 -0.19 -22.55 13.78
CA LEU A 57 0.15 -23.96 13.64
C LEU A 57 -0.94 -24.78 14.34
N LEU A 58 -1.22 -25.99 13.85
CA LEU A 58 -2.19 -26.91 14.46
C LEU A 58 -1.76 -27.22 15.90
N ALA A 59 -2.17 -26.39 16.86
CA ALA A 59 -1.89 -26.57 18.26
C ALA A 59 -2.84 -27.62 18.81
N GLY A 60 -2.28 -28.65 19.45
CA GLY A 60 -3.05 -29.76 20.00
C GLY A 60 -4.01 -29.30 21.10
N GLY A 61 -5.31 -29.53 20.88
CA GLY A 61 -6.26 -29.91 21.92
C GLY A 61 -6.74 -28.85 22.92
N GLY A 62 -6.33 -27.58 22.81
CA GLY A 62 -6.94 -26.50 23.59
C GLY A 62 -8.21 -25.98 22.90
N GLU A 63 -9.36 -26.63 23.11
CA GLU A 63 -10.66 -26.03 22.81
C GLU A 63 -10.84 -24.80 23.70
N GLU A 64 -10.39 -23.64 23.23
CA GLU A 64 -10.84 -22.37 23.78
C GLU A 64 -12.34 -22.27 23.50
N SER A 65 -13.14 -22.29 24.57
CA SER A 65 -14.60 -22.31 24.47
C SER A 65 -15.06 -21.10 23.65
N PRO A 66 -15.85 -21.27 22.59
CA PRO A 66 -16.26 -20.16 21.75
C PRO A 66 -17.08 -19.18 22.58
N ASP A 67 -16.65 -17.92 22.60
CA ASP A 67 -17.44 -16.83 23.15
C ASP A 67 -18.84 -16.84 22.53
N PRO A 68 -19.89 -16.47 23.30
CA PRO A 68 -21.25 -16.46 22.79
C PRO A 68 -21.34 -15.62 21.51
N PRO A 69 -22.10 -16.08 20.50
CA PRO A 69 -22.13 -15.44 19.19
C PRO A 69 -22.58 -13.98 19.32
N GLN A 70 -21.69 -13.04 19.01
CA GLN A 70 -22.04 -11.64 18.88
C GLN A 70 -22.99 -11.49 17.67
N GLN A 71 -24.18 -10.98 17.92
CA GLN A 71 -25.11 -10.60 16.86
C GLN A 71 -24.76 -9.18 16.38
N LEU A 72 -24.69 -8.98 15.07
CA LEU A 72 -24.62 -7.64 14.49
C LEU A 72 -25.87 -6.86 14.93
N PRO A 73 -25.72 -5.71 15.60
CA PRO A 73 -26.86 -4.87 15.91
C PRO A 73 -27.58 -4.46 14.61
N GLY A 74 -28.90 -4.60 14.56
CA GLY A 74 -29.69 -4.35 13.34
C GLY A 74 -29.55 -2.94 12.77
N ASP A 75 -29.20 -1.96 13.62
CA ASP A 75 -29.03 -0.55 13.24
C ASP A 75 -27.57 -0.18 12.89
N SER A 76 -26.61 -1.10 13.05
CA SER A 76 -25.19 -0.83 12.86
C SER A 76 -24.85 -0.34 11.45
N ALA A 77 -25.64 -0.71 10.45
CA ALA A 77 -25.37 -0.34 9.06
C ALA A 77 -25.33 1.19 8.82
N SER A 78 -26.16 1.93 9.56
CA SER A 78 -26.28 3.39 9.42
C SER A 78 -25.46 4.18 10.45
N GLN A 79 -24.82 3.48 11.39
CA GLN A 79 -24.02 4.12 12.42
C GLN A 79 -22.85 4.86 11.78
N ILE A 80 -22.75 6.15 12.10
CA ILE A 80 -21.66 7.01 11.64
C ILE A 80 -20.46 6.83 12.55
N ILE A 81 -19.31 6.56 11.97
CA ILE A 81 -18.00 6.53 12.60
C ILE A 81 -17.11 7.64 12.01
N ILE A 82 -16.03 7.97 12.71
CA ILE A 82 -15.04 8.93 12.26
C ILE A 82 -13.80 8.15 11.86
N LEU A 83 -13.38 8.29 10.61
CA LEU A 83 -12.14 7.70 10.09
C LEU A 83 -11.08 8.79 9.92
N HIS A 84 -9.88 8.54 10.43
CA HIS A 84 -8.71 9.37 10.16
C HIS A 84 -7.99 8.90 8.88
N GLY A 85 -7.08 9.73 8.36
CA GLY A 85 -6.22 9.32 7.24
C GLY A 85 -5.40 8.06 7.53
N SER A 86 -5.02 7.84 8.79
CA SER A 86 -4.36 6.61 9.25
C SER A 86 -5.24 5.38 9.14
N ASP A 87 -6.53 5.49 9.47
CA ASP A 87 -7.48 4.38 9.36
C ASP A 87 -7.73 4.04 7.89
N LEU A 88 -7.96 5.06 7.07
CA LEU A 88 -8.14 4.86 5.63
C LEU A 88 -6.89 4.25 4.98
N TYR A 89 -5.68 4.69 5.37
CA TYR A 89 -4.44 4.06 4.93
C TYR A 89 -4.35 2.60 5.39
N ARG A 90 -4.69 2.31 6.64
CA ARG A 90 -4.67 0.95 7.19
C ARG A 90 -5.61 0.01 6.45
N LEU A 91 -6.83 0.46 6.18
CA LEU A 91 -7.86 -0.32 5.49
C LEU A 91 -7.57 -0.50 3.99
N ASN A 92 -6.94 0.49 3.35
CA ASN A 92 -6.80 0.52 1.89
C ASN A 92 -5.39 0.25 1.35
N CYS A 93 -4.33 0.53 2.12
CA CYS A 93 -2.96 0.58 1.61
C CYS A 93 -2.00 -0.35 2.35
N TRP A 94 -2.20 -0.56 3.66
CA TRP A 94 -1.27 -1.31 4.50
C TRP A 94 -1.08 -2.75 4.00
N GLY A 95 -2.13 -3.42 3.51
CA GLY A 95 -2.03 -4.78 2.97
C GLY A 95 -0.85 -4.97 1.99
N CYS A 96 -0.56 -3.98 1.15
CA CYS A 96 0.58 -4.03 0.23
C CYS A 96 1.77 -3.20 0.73
N HIS A 97 1.53 -2.00 1.26
CA HIS A 97 2.59 -1.04 1.58
C HIS A 97 3.16 -1.16 3.00
N GLY A 98 2.57 -2.01 3.85
CA GLY A 98 2.93 -2.15 5.26
C GLY A 98 2.53 -0.93 6.09
N GLU A 99 2.79 -0.99 7.40
CA GLU A 99 2.47 0.07 8.35
C GLU A 99 3.18 1.38 8.01
N PHE A 100 4.44 1.26 7.62
CA PHE A 100 5.35 2.39 7.40
C PHE A 100 5.42 2.83 5.93
N GLY A 101 4.56 2.30 5.05
CA GLY A 101 4.56 2.70 3.64
C GLY A 101 5.79 2.27 2.84
N LEU A 102 6.59 1.34 3.37
CA LEU A 102 7.83 0.89 2.75
C LEU A 102 7.59 -0.08 1.58
N GLY A 103 6.43 -0.73 1.54
CA GLY A 103 6.18 -1.81 0.60
C GLY A 103 6.99 -3.06 0.92
N VAL A 104 7.03 -3.96 -0.05
CA VAL A 104 7.81 -5.20 -0.01
C VAL A 104 8.57 -5.31 -1.35
N PRO A 105 9.73 -4.64 -1.47
CA PRO A 105 10.54 -4.71 -2.69
C PRO A 105 10.99 -6.15 -3.02
N PRO A 106 11.25 -6.46 -4.31
CA PRO A 106 11.14 -5.57 -5.46
C PRO A 106 9.71 -5.40 -6.00
N GLU A 107 8.75 -6.17 -5.49
CA GLU A 107 7.41 -6.26 -6.05
C GLU A 107 6.54 -5.06 -5.70
N ILE A 108 6.49 -4.69 -4.41
CA ILE A 108 5.70 -3.57 -3.93
C ILE A 108 6.62 -2.43 -3.51
N ASN A 109 6.55 -1.35 -4.26
CA ASN A 109 7.36 -0.16 -4.04
C ASN A 109 6.87 0.62 -2.81
N SER A 110 7.80 1.37 -2.21
CA SER A 110 7.46 2.33 -1.14
C SER A 110 6.60 3.48 -1.66
N VAL A 111 5.60 3.87 -0.87
CA VAL A 111 4.81 5.10 -1.08
C VAL A 111 5.45 6.33 -0.45
N ILE A 112 6.47 6.15 0.41
CA ILE A 112 7.14 7.25 1.12
C ILE A 112 7.90 8.16 0.16
N ASN A 113 8.67 7.61 -0.78
CA ASN A 113 9.52 8.43 -1.65
C ASN A 113 8.73 9.27 -2.66
N PRO A 114 7.72 8.70 -3.34
CA PRO A 114 6.79 9.49 -4.14
C PRO A 114 6.11 10.58 -3.31
N THR A 115 5.74 10.27 -2.06
CA THR A 115 5.12 11.26 -1.18
C THR A 115 6.08 12.38 -0.78
N ARG A 116 7.32 12.07 -0.36
CA ARG A 116 8.37 13.07 -0.07
C ARG A 116 8.65 13.98 -1.27
N ALA A 117 8.56 13.43 -2.49
CA ALA A 117 8.72 14.21 -3.71
C ALA A 117 7.63 15.27 -3.92
N THR A 118 6.52 15.23 -3.18
CA THR A 118 5.48 16.28 -3.19
C THR A 118 5.83 17.52 -2.36
N SER A 119 6.98 17.53 -1.67
CA SER A 119 7.45 18.66 -0.87
C SER A 119 8.56 19.42 -1.58
N THR A 120 8.31 20.70 -1.92
CA THR A 120 9.31 21.60 -2.50
C THR A 120 10.59 21.65 -1.66
N GLN A 121 10.45 21.73 -0.33
CA GLN A 121 11.60 21.79 0.57
C GLN A 121 12.45 20.52 0.48
N LEU A 122 11.81 19.34 0.56
CA LEU A 122 12.55 18.07 0.51
C LEU A 122 13.15 17.81 -0.88
N VAL A 123 12.50 18.27 -1.95
CA VAL A 123 13.08 18.23 -3.30
C VAL A 123 14.34 19.09 -3.38
N MET A 124 14.30 20.34 -2.90
CA MET A 124 15.48 21.21 -2.88
C MET A 124 16.61 20.61 -2.05
N GLU A 125 16.30 20.10 -0.85
CA GLU A 125 17.27 19.47 0.03
C GLU A 125 17.92 18.25 -0.63
N ARG A 126 17.12 17.39 -1.27
CA ARG A 126 17.61 16.22 -2.01
C ARG A 126 18.56 16.62 -3.14
N MET A 127 18.20 17.64 -3.93
CA MET A 127 19.04 18.09 -5.04
C MET A 127 20.36 18.68 -4.53
N LYS A 128 20.30 19.50 -3.47
CA LYS A 128 21.49 20.05 -2.81
C LYS A 128 22.42 18.95 -2.29
N ASN A 129 21.87 17.92 -1.66
CA ASN A 129 22.65 16.77 -1.17
C ASN A 129 23.31 15.95 -2.30
N ARG A 130 22.85 16.11 -3.54
CA ARG A 130 23.46 15.53 -4.75
C ARG A 130 24.43 16.49 -5.46
N GLY A 131 24.75 17.64 -4.85
CA GLY A 131 25.64 18.65 -5.43
C GLY A 131 24.98 19.46 -6.55
N MET A 132 23.65 19.45 -6.64
CA MET A 132 22.88 20.21 -7.63
C MET A 132 22.11 21.32 -6.91
N ASP A 133 22.41 22.57 -7.25
CA ASP A 133 21.58 23.69 -6.82
C ASP A 133 20.33 23.75 -7.72
N MET A 134 19.16 23.89 -7.10
CA MET A 134 17.88 23.97 -7.79
C MET A 134 17.11 25.20 -7.31
N SER A 135 16.52 25.94 -8.26
CA SER A 135 15.69 27.08 -7.90
C SER A 135 14.43 26.60 -7.17
N ARG A 136 13.88 27.45 -6.29
CA ARG A 136 12.63 27.14 -5.60
C ARG A 136 11.46 26.95 -6.57
N ALA A 137 11.45 27.68 -7.69
CA ALA A 137 10.39 27.57 -8.70
C ALA A 137 10.40 26.21 -9.38
N ASP A 138 11.59 25.74 -9.79
CA ASP A 138 11.74 24.42 -10.43
C ASP A 138 11.39 23.30 -9.44
N ALA A 139 11.86 23.40 -8.19
CA ALA A 139 11.51 22.44 -7.15
C ALA A 139 9.99 22.42 -6.84
N ALA A 140 9.32 23.57 -6.92
CA ALA A 140 7.87 23.66 -6.76
C ALA A 140 7.13 23.02 -7.94
N GLN A 141 7.61 23.22 -9.16
CA GLN A 141 7.08 22.57 -10.34
C GLN A 141 7.20 21.04 -10.24
N LEU A 142 8.37 20.51 -9.89
CA LEU A 142 8.59 19.09 -9.68
C LEU A 142 7.68 18.53 -8.57
N ALA A 143 7.55 19.26 -7.46
CA ALA A 143 6.68 18.85 -6.35
C ALA A 143 5.20 18.78 -6.75
N ASN A 144 4.74 19.74 -7.57
CA ASN A 144 3.37 19.74 -8.09
C ASN A 144 3.12 18.59 -9.08
N GLN A 145 4.10 18.28 -9.94
CA GLN A 145 4.03 17.12 -10.83
C GLN A 145 3.97 15.81 -10.03
N ALA A 146 4.82 15.66 -9.01
CA ALA A 146 4.79 14.49 -8.13
C ALA A 146 3.46 14.36 -7.39
N LYS A 147 2.87 15.47 -6.92
CA LYS A 147 1.55 15.47 -6.29
C LYS A 147 0.46 15.02 -7.27
N ALA A 148 0.47 15.53 -8.49
CA ALA A 148 -0.48 15.14 -9.52
C ALA A 148 -0.35 13.64 -9.86
N ALA A 149 0.88 13.13 -9.99
CA ALA A 149 1.15 11.72 -10.24
C ALA A 149 0.68 10.82 -9.08
N LEU A 150 0.92 11.22 -7.83
CA LEU A 150 0.44 10.48 -6.65
C LEU A 150 -1.09 10.39 -6.62
N LEU A 151 -1.78 11.51 -6.85
CA LEU A 151 -3.25 11.52 -6.93
C LEU A 151 -3.75 10.65 -8.07
N GLN A 152 -3.15 10.77 -9.26
CA GLN A 152 -3.50 9.94 -10.40
C GLN A 152 -3.34 8.45 -10.09
N ARG A 153 -2.28 8.05 -9.38
CA ARG A 153 -2.05 6.66 -8.95
C ARG A 153 -3.13 6.18 -7.97
N LEU A 154 -3.60 7.02 -7.05
CA LEU A 154 -4.70 6.66 -6.16
C LEU A 154 -6.01 6.46 -6.95
N HIS A 155 -6.32 7.35 -7.89
CA HIS A 155 -7.55 7.24 -8.69
C HIS A 155 -7.55 6.09 -9.69
N LYS A 156 -6.44 5.91 -10.40
CA LYS A 156 -6.37 5.02 -11.58
C LYS A 156 -5.57 3.74 -11.32
N GLY A 157 -4.95 3.62 -10.15
CA GLY A 157 -3.98 2.56 -9.89
C GLY A 157 -2.76 2.67 -10.81
N GLY A 158 -2.11 1.55 -11.04
CA GLY A 158 -1.28 1.30 -12.20
C GLY A 158 -0.78 -0.14 -12.19
N THR A 159 0.40 -0.44 -12.74
CA THR A 159 0.78 -1.83 -13.08
C THR A 159 0.51 -2.86 -11.99
N ASP A 160 0.98 -2.64 -10.75
CA ASP A 160 0.79 -3.56 -9.63
C ASP A 160 -0.17 -3.05 -8.55
N MET A 161 -0.72 -1.85 -8.72
CA MET A 161 -1.57 -1.20 -7.71
C MET A 161 -2.98 -1.05 -8.25
N PRO A 162 -4.02 -1.55 -7.57
CA PRO A 162 -5.39 -1.41 -8.04
C PRO A 162 -5.83 0.05 -8.07
N ALA A 163 -6.85 0.35 -8.88
CA ALA A 163 -7.54 1.63 -8.82
C ALA A 163 -8.43 1.68 -7.57
N PHE A 164 -8.49 2.84 -6.91
CA PHE A 164 -9.35 3.06 -5.75
C PHE A 164 -10.57 3.88 -6.14
N SER A 165 -11.29 3.43 -7.17
CA SER A 165 -12.49 4.12 -7.69
C SER A 165 -13.63 4.21 -6.68
N HIS A 166 -13.61 3.35 -5.65
CA HIS A 166 -14.54 3.43 -4.55
C HIS A 166 -14.27 4.61 -3.61
N LEU A 167 -13.05 5.13 -3.52
CA LEU A 167 -12.72 6.23 -2.61
C LEU A 167 -13.27 7.58 -3.10
N SER A 168 -13.86 8.32 -2.17
CA SER A 168 -14.29 9.70 -2.37
C SER A 168 -13.13 10.68 -2.25
N GLU A 169 -13.32 11.90 -2.78
CA GLU A 169 -12.32 12.97 -2.71
C GLU A 169 -11.91 13.35 -1.27
N PRO A 170 -12.83 13.46 -0.27
CA PRO A 170 -12.45 13.64 1.12
C PRO A 170 -11.56 12.51 1.67
N GLU A 171 -11.88 11.25 1.34
CA GLU A 171 -11.10 10.08 1.78
C GLU A 171 -9.69 10.09 1.16
N ILE A 172 -9.59 10.36 -0.14
CA ILE A 172 -8.29 10.49 -0.83
C ILE A 172 -7.45 11.61 -0.22
N ARG A 173 -8.05 12.78 0.08
CA ARG A 173 -7.34 13.86 0.78
C ARG A 173 -6.85 13.45 2.16
N ALA A 174 -7.67 12.74 2.93
CA ALA A 174 -7.29 12.24 4.25
C ALA A 174 -6.10 11.26 4.16
N ILE A 175 -6.14 10.31 3.22
CA ILE A 175 -5.02 9.39 2.96
C ILE A 175 -3.76 10.16 2.57
N VAL A 176 -3.85 11.11 1.62
CA VAL A 176 -2.68 11.89 1.19
C VAL A 176 -2.09 12.69 2.35
N ASN A 177 -2.91 13.29 3.21
CA ASN A 177 -2.41 14.03 4.37
C ASN A 177 -1.72 13.11 5.39
N TYR A 178 -2.24 11.90 5.59
CA TYR A 178 -1.57 10.91 6.42
C TYR A 178 -0.26 10.41 5.79
N LEU A 179 -0.24 10.12 4.49
CA LEU A 179 0.99 9.76 3.78
C LEU A 179 2.06 10.86 3.92
N ARG A 180 1.67 12.14 3.83
CA ARG A 180 2.60 13.27 4.05
C ARG A 180 3.19 13.25 5.45
N GLN A 181 2.40 12.91 6.47
CA GLN A 181 2.87 12.73 7.84
C GLN A 181 3.81 11.53 7.96
N LEU A 182 3.43 10.37 7.41
CA LEU A 182 4.23 9.15 7.40
C LEU A 182 5.57 9.35 6.67
N ALA A 183 5.58 10.20 5.66
CA ALA A 183 6.75 10.61 4.90
C ALA A 183 7.59 11.72 5.56
N GLU A 184 7.21 12.15 6.77
CA GLU A 184 7.88 13.17 7.58
C GLU A 184 7.99 14.54 6.87
N ILE A 185 6.96 14.89 6.10
CA ILE A 185 6.90 16.22 5.47
C ILE A 185 6.60 17.26 6.56
N PRO A 186 7.45 18.30 6.71
CA PRO A 186 7.26 19.30 7.76
C PRO A 186 5.86 19.94 7.74
N GLY A 187 5.17 19.94 8.87
CA GLY A 187 3.84 20.54 9.05
C GLY A 187 2.67 19.66 8.60
N ALA A 188 2.90 18.43 8.12
CA ALA A 188 1.85 17.52 7.69
C ALA A 188 0.94 17.06 8.85
N GLU A 189 1.45 17.01 10.08
CA GLU A 189 0.68 16.68 11.28
C GLU A 189 -0.48 17.66 11.53
N LYS A 190 -0.33 18.92 11.08
CA LYS A 190 -1.37 19.96 11.21
C LYS A 190 -2.43 19.90 10.12
N GLN A 191 -2.24 19.04 9.12
CA GLN A 191 -3.10 18.91 7.95
C GLN A 191 -3.98 17.66 7.99
N GLN A 192 -3.96 16.91 9.09
CA GLN A 192 -4.76 15.69 9.21
C GLN A 192 -6.25 15.99 9.03
N ALA A 193 -6.91 15.17 8.23
CA ALA A 193 -8.34 15.28 7.93
C ALA A 193 -9.07 14.07 8.49
N MET A 194 -10.32 14.30 8.88
CA MET A 194 -11.25 13.27 9.34
C MET A 194 -12.42 13.18 8.37
N VAL A 195 -12.92 11.97 8.16
CA VAL A 195 -14.10 11.70 7.33
C VAL A 195 -15.14 11.00 8.19
N LYS A 196 -16.41 11.40 8.03
CA LYS A 196 -17.54 10.74 8.68
C LYS A 196 -18.11 9.72 7.72
N GLU A 197 -18.04 8.45 8.08
CA GLU A 197 -18.48 7.35 7.24
C GLU A 197 -19.45 6.42 7.97
N SER A 198 -20.23 5.66 7.22
CA SER A 198 -21.02 4.57 7.81
C SER A 198 -20.12 3.36 8.12
N ARG A 199 -20.53 2.52 9.07
CA ARG A 199 -19.85 1.23 9.32
C ARG A 199 -19.77 0.34 8.08
N VAL A 200 -20.84 0.28 7.29
CA VAL A 200 -20.85 -0.49 6.02
C VAL A 200 -19.80 0.05 5.04
N ARG A 201 -19.61 1.37 4.99
CA ARG A 201 -18.60 1.99 4.14
C ARG A 201 -17.17 1.67 4.60
N ALA A 202 -16.91 1.58 5.91
CA ALA A 202 -15.64 1.06 6.41
C ALA A 202 -15.42 -0.41 6.02
N GLY A 203 -16.49 -1.22 6.07
CA GLY A 203 -16.49 -2.59 5.56
C GLY A 203 -16.17 -2.69 4.07
N GLU A 204 -16.70 -1.77 3.25
CA GLU A 204 -16.40 -1.68 1.82
C GLU A 204 -14.90 -1.43 1.58
N HIS A 205 -14.29 -0.48 2.30
CA HIS A 205 -12.85 -0.20 2.22
C HIS A 205 -12.01 -1.44 2.49
N LEU A 206 -12.33 -2.15 3.59
CA LEU A 206 -11.62 -3.36 3.95
C LEU A 206 -11.77 -4.45 2.87
N VAL A 207 -12.99 -4.70 2.41
CA VAL A 207 -13.24 -5.79 1.46
C VAL A 207 -12.60 -5.50 0.11
N LYS A 208 -12.81 -4.32 -0.47
CA LYS A 208 -12.30 -3.97 -1.80
C LYS A 208 -10.78 -3.83 -1.84
N SER A 209 -10.16 -3.34 -0.76
CA SER A 209 -8.72 -3.08 -0.78
C SER A 209 -7.87 -4.14 -0.07
N THR A 210 -8.45 -4.98 0.79
CA THR A 210 -7.70 -6.04 1.48
C THR A 210 -8.14 -7.43 1.03
N CYS A 211 -9.44 -7.75 1.10
CA CYS A 211 -9.91 -9.10 0.78
C CYS A 211 -9.86 -9.39 -0.74
N HIS A 212 -10.29 -8.43 -1.56
CA HIS A 212 -10.39 -8.57 -3.02
C HIS A 212 -9.02 -8.64 -3.71
N ILE A 213 -7.91 -8.37 -2.99
CA ILE A 213 -6.56 -8.70 -3.47
C ILE A 213 -6.48 -10.18 -3.83
N TYR A 214 -7.04 -11.04 -2.97
CA TYR A 214 -6.91 -12.50 -3.06
C TYR A 214 -8.16 -13.18 -3.61
N HIS A 215 -9.32 -12.72 -3.18
CA HIS A 215 -10.58 -13.36 -3.44
C HIS A 215 -11.25 -12.71 -4.64
N SER A 216 -11.55 -13.47 -5.72
CA SER A 216 -12.41 -12.94 -6.77
C SER A 216 -13.76 -12.56 -6.17
N ALA A 217 -14.42 -11.54 -6.71
CA ALA A 217 -15.72 -11.11 -6.21
C ALA A 217 -16.73 -12.26 -6.23
N ALA A 218 -16.90 -12.88 -7.39
CA ALA A 218 -17.81 -14.01 -7.57
C ALA A 218 -17.16 -15.21 -8.25
N GLY A 219 -17.72 -16.40 -8.01
CA GLY A 219 -17.32 -17.64 -8.64
C GLY A 219 -17.97 -18.87 -8.00
N PRO A 220 -17.65 -20.07 -8.49
CA PRO A 220 -18.09 -21.30 -7.86
C PRO A 220 -17.43 -21.50 -6.50
N ASN A 221 -18.15 -22.15 -5.60
CA ASN A 221 -17.64 -22.50 -4.28
C ASN A 221 -16.66 -23.68 -4.38
N PRO A 222 -15.37 -23.53 -4.05
CA PRO A 222 -14.41 -24.62 -4.23
C PRO A 222 -14.67 -25.76 -3.23
N ASP A 223 -14.51 -26.98 -3.72
CA ASP A 223 -14.54 -28.20 -2.91
C ASP A 223 -13.25 -28.40 -2.10
N ALA A 224 -13.20 -29.46 -1.27
CA ALA A 224 -12.07 -29.74 -0.38
C ALA A 224 -10.75 -30.06 -1.13
N GLN A 225 -10.83 -30.61 -2.34
CA GLN A 225 -9.66 -30.92 -3.16
C GLN A 225 -9.15 -29.65 -3.86
N GLN A 226 -10.04 -28.85 -4.42
CA GLN A 226 -9.68 -27.56 -5.01
C GLN A 226 -9.05 -26.62 -3.98
N LEU A 227 -9.60 -26.59 -2.76
CA LEU A 227 -8.99 -25.89 -1.63
C LEU A 227 -7.60 -26.42 -1.32
N PHE A 228 -7.39 -27.74 -1.32
CA PHE A 228 -6.06 -28.34 -1.13
C PHE A 228 -5.09 -27.83 -2.21
N ASP A 229 -5.52 -27.86 -3.47
CA ASP A 229 -4.69 -27.58 -4.65
C ASP A 229 -4.28 -26.11 -4.79
N GLY A 230 -4.96 -25.17 -4.13
CA GLY A 230 -4.60 -23.75 -4.29
C GLY A 230 -5.77 -22.80 -4.35
N VAL A 231 -6.96 -23.29 -4.68
CA VAL A 231 -8.07 -22.44 -5.10
C VAL A 231 -8.55 -21.59 -3.92
N ILE A 232 -8.59 -20.29 -4.14
CA ILE A 232 -9.07 -19.30 -3.16
C ILE A 232 -10.58 -19.13 -3.37
N PRO A 233 -11.44 -19.33 -2.33
CA PRO A 233 -12.88 -19.14 -2.45
C PRO A 233 -13.23 -17.70 -2.86
N PRO A 234 -14.23 -17.47 -3.71
CA PRO A 234 -14.68 -16.12 -4.05
C PRO A 234 -15.46 -15.46 -2.89
N LEU A 235 -15.47 -14.12 -2.85
CA LEU A 235 -16.08 -13.32 -1.78
C LEU A 235 -17.58 -13.61 -1.62
N ASN A 236 -18.32 -13.78 -2.72
CA ASN A 236 -19.76 -14.06 -2.70
C ASN A 236 -20.15 -15.37 -1.99
N THR A 237 -19.21 -16.30 -1.79
CA THR A 237 -19.46 -17.54 -1.05
C THR A 237 -19.21 -17.39 0.45
N LEU A 238 -18.44 -16.41 0.90
CA LEU A 238 -17.92 -16.35 2.27
C LEU A 238 -19.04 -16.29 3.31
N THR A 239 -20.04 -15.44 3.11
CA THR A 239 -21.14 -15.25 4.08
C THR A 239 -22.14 -16.41 4.14
N THR A 240 -22.03 -17.39 3.23
CA THR A 240 -22.78 -18.65 3.28
C THR A 240 -21.97 -19.76 3.95
N ARG A 241 -20.63 -19.68 3.89
CA ARG A 241 -19.69 -20.65 4.48
C ARG A 241 -19.36 -20.36 5.94
N THR A 242 -19.42 -19.11 6.36
CA THR A 242 -19.03 -18.68 7.71
C THR A 242 -20.10 -17.81 8.34
N ASN A 243 -20.33 -18.01 9.63
CA ASN A 243 -20.96 -16.99 10.47
C ASN A 243 -19.96 -15.86 10.78
N LEU A 244 -20.41 -14.81 11.47
CA LEU A 244 -19.58 -13.67 11.84
C LEU A 244 -18.34 -14.08 12.64
N LEU A 245 -18.51 -14.83 13.73
CA LEU A 245 -17.42 -15.25 14.62
C LEU A 245 -16.34 -16.04 13.86
N GLN A 246 -16.76 -16.96 12.99
CA GLN A 246 -15.84 -17.74 12.14
C GLN A 246 -15.11 -16.85 11.13
N PHE A 247 -15.78 -15.84 10.58
CA PHE A 247 -15.18 -14.88 9.65
C PHE A 247 -14.12 -14.01 10.36
N GLU A 248 -14.45 -13.48 11.54
CA GLU A 248 -13.55 -12.71 12.39
C GLU A 248 -12.33 -13.52 12.80
N GLN A 249 -12.54 -14.72 13.35
CA GLN A 249 -11.46 -15.62 13.75
C GLN A 249 -10.55 -15.91 12.56
N LYS A 250 -11.14 -16.21 11.39
CA LYS A 250 -10.36 -16.52 10.19
C LYS A 250 -9.51 -15.34 9.74
N ILE A 251 -10.02 -14.10 9.73
CA ILE A 251 -9.27 -12.92 9.29
C ILE A 251 -8.19 -12.51 10.28
N ARG A 252 -8.52 -12.44 11.58
CA ARG A 252 -7.64 -11.86 12.60
C ARG A 252 -6.67 -12.85 13.22
N ARG A 253 -7.03 -14.13 13.22
CA ARG A 253 -6.22 -15.19 13.83
C ARG A 253 -5.84 -16.27 12.83
N GLY A 254 -6.53 -16.37 11.70
CA GLY A 254 -6.47 -17.55 10.85
C GLY A 254 -7.34 -18.68 11.42
N ALA A 255 -7.69 -19.63 10.57
CA ALA A 255 -8.41 -20.82 10.98
C ALA A 255 -7.84 -22.05 10.25
N PRO A 256 -7.72 -23.20 10.95
CA PRO A 256 -7.51 -24.47 10.27
C PRO A 256 -8.61 -24.70 9.23
N ILE A 257 -8.25 -25.34 8.13
CA ILE A 257 -9.20 -25.72 7.08
C ILE A 257 -9.14 -27.22 6.87
N VAL A 258 -10.30 -27.84 6.72
CA VAL A 258 -10.40 -29.25 6.37
C VAL A 258 -10.23 -29.37 4.85
N MET A 259 -9.23 -30.13 4.40
CA MET A 259 -8.87 -30.27 2.99
C MET A 259 -8.47 -31.72 2.64
N GLY A 260 -8.50 -32.04 1.34
CA GLY A 260 -8.05 -33.32 0.78
C GLY A 260 -9.04 -34.48 0.90
N THR A 261 -8.68 -35.63 0.32
CA THR A 261 -9.43 -36.89 0.40
C THR A 261 -8.48 -38.03 0.82
N PRO A 262 -8.55 -38.55 2.07
CA PRO A 262 -9.55 -38.25 3.10
C PRO A 262 -9.38 -36.84 3.72
N PRO A 263 -10.46 -36.26 4.29
CA PRO A 263 -10.42 -34.93 4.90
C PRO A 263 -9.42 -34.87 6.05
N SER A 264 -8.49 -33.92 5.99
CA SER A 264 -7.48 -33.68 7.02
C SER A 264 -7.45 -32.21 7.41
N ALA A 265 -7.26 -31.92 8.70
CA ALA A 265 -7.06 -30.56 9.17
C ALA A 265 -5.69 -30.06 8.67
N SER A 266 -5.69 -28.94 7.97
CA SER A 266 -4.51 -28.30 7.41
C SER A 266 -4.42 -26.86 7.88
N ARG A 267 -3.18 -26.35 7.98
CA ARG A 267 -2.94 -24.93 8.24
C ARG A 267 -3.53 -24.12 7.08
N GLY A 268 -4.41 -23.18 7.40
CA GLY A 268 -4.95 -22.26 6.40
C GLY A 268 -3.84 -21.44 5.73
N ARG A 269 -3.99 -21.16 4.43
CA ARG A 269 -3.06 -20.33 3.65
C ARG A 269 -3.39 -18.84 3.67
N MET A 270 -4.53 -18.46 4.25
CA MET A 270 -4.96 -17.07 4.28
C MET A 270 -4.02 -16.25 5.19
N PRO A 271 -3.56 -15.07 4.74
CA PRO A 271 -2.85 -14.13 5.61
C PRO A 271 -3.69 -13.75 6.82
N VAL A 272 -3.02 -13.49 7.93
CA VAL A 272 -3.65 -13.00 9.16
C VAL A 272 -3.53 -11.48 9.20
N PHE A 273 -4.64 -10.79 9.42
CA PHE A 273 -4.69 -9.33 9.52
C PHE A 273 -4.94 -8.94 10.98
N ASP A 274 -3.91 -9.11 11.81
CA ASP A 274 -3.97 -8.88 13.26
C ASP A 274 -4.09 -7.39 13.65
N TYR A 275 -3.74 -6.48 12.74
CA TYR A 275 -3.93 -5.04 12.89
C TYR A 275 -5.39 -4.57 12.71
N LEU A 276 -6.31 -5.48 12.33
CA LEU A 276 -7.74 -5.17 12.24
C LEU A 276 -8.42 -5.44 13.57
N SER A 277 -9.31 -4.53 13.96
CA SER A 277 -10.19 -4.72 15.13
C SER A 277 -11.35 -5.67 14.81
N GLU A 278 -12.04 -6.15 15.85
CA GLU A 278 -13.25 -6.99 15.69
C GLU A 278 -14.35 -6.22 14.98
N ASP A 279 -14.57 -4.97 15.40
CA ASP A 279 -15.57 -4.08 14.82
C ASP A 279 -15.38 -3.86 13.31
N GLU A 280 -14.15 -3.71 12.84
CA GLU A 280 -13.87 -3.51 11.41
C GLU A 280 -14.08 -4.77 10.59
N VAL A 281 -13.76 -5.94 11.16
CA VAL A 281 -14.02 -7.21 10.49
C VAL A 281 -15.52 -7.53 10.48
N ALA A 282 -16.24 -7.15 11.52
CA ALA A 282 -17.69 -7.20 11.57
C ALA A 282 -18.32 -6.28 10.53
N ASP A 283 -17.77 -5.07 10.33
CA ASP A 283 -18.19 -4.13 9.30
C ASP A 283 -18.01 -4.70 7.89
N ALA A 284 -16.90 -5.39 7.63
CA ALA A 284 -16.67 -6.10 6.37
C ALA A 284 -17.66 -7.25 6.16
N TYR A 285 -17.97 -8.04 7.20
CA TYR A 285 -18.98 -9.09 7.11
C TYR A 285 -20.37 -8.51 6.82
N LEU A 286 -20.73 -7.41 7.48
CA LEU A 286 -21.98 -6.68 7.25
C LEU A 286 -22.05 -6.15 5.81
N TYR A 287 -20.98 -5.55 5.31
CA TYR A 287 -20.88 -5.12 3.92
C TYR A 287 -21.11 -6.28 2.94
N LEU A 288 -20.43 -7.42 3.10
CA LEU A 288 -20.64 -8.60 2.24
C LEU A 288 -22.05 -9.17 2.29
N LYS A 289 -22.77 -9.00 3.41
CA LYS A 289 -24.18 -9.40 3.54
C LYS A 289 -25.12 -8.45 2.81
N LEU A 290 -24.89 -7.14 2.93
CA LEU A 290 -25.77 -6.10 2.37
C LEU A 290 -25.48 -5.81 0.89
N TYR A 291 -24.24 -6.01 0.45
CA TYR A 291 -23.75 -5.78 -0.90
C TYR A 291 -23.05 -7.06 -1.40
N PRO A 292 -23.81 -8.12 -1.71
CA PRO A 292 -23.23 -9.37 -2.19
C PRO A 292 -22.34 -9.14 -3.42
N PRO A 293 -21.08 -9.63 -3.42
CA PRO A 293 -20.18 -9.46 -4.54
C PRO A 293 -20.72 -10.06 -5.84
N GLU A 294 -20.47 -9.38 -6.95
CA GLU A 294 -21.00 -9.72 -8.27
C GLU A 294 -19.87 -10.14 -9.23
N PRO A 295 -20.15 -10.98 -10.25
CA PRO A 295 -19.20 -11.18 -11.33
C PRO A 295 -18.93 -9.85 -12.04
N ALA A 296 -17.76 -9.69 -12.66
CA ALA A 296 -17.52 -8.51 -13.51
C ALA A 296 -18.68 -8.39 -14.50
N SER A 297 -19.36 -7.25 -14.52
CA SER A 297 -20.29 -6.95 -15.60
C SER A 297 -19.48 -7.06 -16.88
N VAL A 298 -19.79 -8.04 -17.72
CA VAL A 298 -19.23 -8.09 -19.07
C VAL A 298 -19.71 -6.81 -19.72
N ASP A 299 -18.81 -5.85 -19.87
CA ASP A 299 -19.12 -4.52 -20.36
C ASP A 299 -19.31 -4.62 -21.89
N VAL A 300 -20.36 -5.34 -22.31
CA VAL A 300 -20.67 -5.68 -23.70
C VAL A 300 -20.96 -4.40 -24.52
N ALA A 301 -21.19 -3.26 -23.86
CA ALA A 301 -21.74 -2.07 -24.51
C ALA A 301 -20.75 -0.92 -24.82
N VAL A 302 -19.55 -0.87 -24.21
CA VAL A 302 -18.69 0.33 -24.34
C VAL A 302 -17.64 0.22 -25.47
N ALA A 303 -17.29 -1.00 -25.90
CA ALA A 303 -16.31 -1.19 -26.98
C ALA A 303 -16.84 -0.78 -28.37
N THR A 304 -18.15 -0.84 -28.62
CA THR A 304 -18.72 -0.60 -29.96
C THR A 304 -18.86 0.89 -30.31
N VAL A 305 -18.88 1.80 -29.32
CA VAL A 305 -19.07 3.25 -29.58
C VAL A 305 -17.74 3.95 -29.91
N LYS A 306 -16.62 3.54 -29.30
CA LYS A 306 -15.31 4.14 -29.59
C LYS A 306 -14.70 3.70 -30.92
N GLN A 307 -14.99 2.49 -31.40
CA GLN A 307 -14.44 2.00 -32.67
C GLN A 307 -15.12 2.66 -33.89
N ASN A 308 -16.39 3.07 -33.77
CA ASN A 308 -17.11 3.76 -34.85
C ASN A 308 -16.76 5.26 -34.98
N GLN A 309 -16.14 5.89 -33.98
CA GLN A 309 -15.67 7.28 -34.08
C GLN A 309 -14.24 7.41 -34.61
N ALA A 310 -13.44 6.34 -34.60
CA ALA A 310 -12.09 6.33 -35.18
C ALA A 310 -12.08 5.97 -36.68
N ALA A 311 -13.13 5.31 -37.20
CA ALA A 311 -13.20 4.88 -38.60
C ALA A 311 -13.69 5.97 -39.58
N SER A 312 -14.15 7.13 -39.10
CA SER A 312 -14.72 8.19 -39.96
C SER A 312 -13.76 9.35 -40.27
N LYS A 313 -12.45 9.21 -40.02
CA LYS A 313 -11.47 10.27 -40.32
C LYS A 313 -10.16 9.72 -40.89
N ILE A 314 -10.23 9.14 -42.09
CA ILE A 314 -9.05 8.82 -42.90
C ILE A 314 -9.18 9.60 -44.22
N MET A 315 -8.32 10.60 -44.41
CA MET A 315 -8.06 11.19 -45.72
C MET A 315 -7.06 10.31 -46.49
N PRO A 316 -7.11 10.24 -47.82
CA PRO A 316 -6.19 9.42 -48.60
C PRO A 316 -4.80 10.06 -48.62
N LEU A 317 -3.79 9.31 -48.18
CA LEU A 317 -2.37 9.69 -48.28
C LEU A 317 -1.79 9.17 -49.60
N GLU A 318 -1.28 10.11 -50.38
CA GLU A 318 -0.60 9.91 -51.66
C GLU A 318 0.76 9.21 -51.45
N TYR A 319 0.95 8.08 -52.14
CA TYR A 319 2.13 7.23 -52.00
C TYR A 319 3.26 7.75 -52.90
N VAL A 320 4.30 8.34 -52.31
CA VAL A 320 5.55 8.68 -53.01
C VAL A 320 6.58 7.58 -52.72
N THR A 321 6.98 6.85 -53.77
CA THR A 321 8.05 5.85 -53.72
C THR A 321 9.43 6.51 -53.67
N PRO A 322 10.36 6.07 -52.79
CA PRO A 322 11.75 6.49 -52.83
C PRO A 322 12.61 5.61 -53.78
N PRO A 323 13.69 6.18 -54.34
CA PRO A 323 14.57 5.46 -55.26
C PRO A 323 15.60 4.58 -54.54
N VAL A 324 15.95 3.50 -55.23
CA VAL A 324 17.00 2.52 -54.94
C VAL A 324 18.35 3.04 -55.47
N ASP A 325 19.37 3.13 -54.62
CA ASP A 325 20.71 2.52 -54.77
C ASP A 325 21.76 3.22 -53.89
N ALA A 326 22.57 2.42 -53.17
CA ALA A 326 24.02 2.58 -53.00
C ALA A 326 24.58 1.54 -52.00
N ARG A 327 25.15 0.47 -52.58
CA ARG A 327 26.20 -0.40 -52.01
C ARG A 327 27.35 0.43 -51.42
N ASP A 328 27.86 0.16 -50.21
CA ASP A 328 28.72 -0.96 -49.78
C ASP A 328 30.14 -0.43 -49.46
N THR A 329 30.46 -0.26 -48.17
CA THR A 329 31.82 -0.02 -47.61
C THR A 329 31.82 -0.06 -46.07
N ARG A 330 31.11 -1.01 -45.44
CA ARG A 330 31.02 -1.07 -43.96
C ARG A 330 31.19 -2.47 -43.38
N THR A 331 32.14 -3.26 -43.90
CA THR A 331 32.25 -4.69 -43.55
C THR A 331 33.52 -5.09 -42.81
N ILE A 332 34.24 -4.14 -42.17
CA ILE A 332 35.42 -4.49 -41.33
C ILE A 332 35.45 -3.79 -39.94
N VAL A 333 34.68 -2.73 -39.69
CA VAL A 333 34.77 -1.97 -38.42
C VAL A 333 33.84 -2.50 -37.30
N LEU A 334 32.79 -3.26 -37.64
CA LEU A 334 31.81 -3.74 -36.67
C LEU A 334 32.28 -4.84 -35.69
N PRO A 335 33.12 -5.83 -36.05
CA PRO A 335 33.50 -6.88 -35.10
C PRO A 335 34.45 -6.36 -34.00
N VAL A 336 35.37 -5.46 -34.34
CA VAL A 336 36.34 -4.91 -33.37
C VAL A 336 35.66 -4.05 -32.30
N ALA A 337 34.65 -3.26 -32.68
CA ALA A 337 33.90 -2.45 -31.72
C ALA A 337 33.09 -3.31 -30.73
N ALA A 338 32.53 -4.44 -31.18
CA ALA A 338 31.79 -5.36 -30.33
C ALA A 338 32.71 -6.09 -29.31
N GLU A 339 33.92 -6.47 -29.73
CA GLU A 339 34.90 -7.09 -28.83
C GLU A 339 35.40 -6.12 -27.76
N ILE A 340 35.72 -4.87 -28.14
CA ILE A 340 36.13 -3.82 -27.19
C ILE A 340 35.01 -3.52 -26.19
N PHE A 341 33.77 -3.41 -26.66
CA PHE A 341 32.62 -3.17 -25.80
C PHE A 341 32.42 -4.31 -24.79
N THR A 342 32.55 -5.56 -25.25
CA THR A 342 32.45 -6.74 -24.38
C THR A 342 33.57 -6.78 -23.34
N ALA A 343 34.81 -6.46 -23.73
CA ALA A 343 35.93 -6.38 -22.80
C ALA A 343 35.72 -5.28 -21.74
N LEU A 344 35.19 -4.11 -22.13
CA LEU A 344 34.88 -3.03 -21.19
C LEU A 344 33.77 -3.42 -20.20
N LEU A 345 32.75 -4.15 -20.64
CA LEU A 345 31.71 -4.66 -19.74
C LEU A 345 32.26 -5.68 -18.75
N LEU A 346 33.15 -6.58 -19.18
CA LEU A 346 33.78 -7.56 -18.29
C LEU A 346 34.70 -6.89 -17.27
N ILE A 347 35.54 -5.94 -17.70
CA ILE A 347 36.44 -5.18 -16.81
C ILE A 347 35.62 -4.33 -15.82
N GLY A 348 34.57 -3.66 -16.31
CA GLY A 348 33.65 -2.88 -15.47
C GLY A 348 32.93 -3.74 -14.44
N GLY A 349 32.38 -4.88 -14.86
CA GLY A 349 31.70 -5.83 -13.97
C GLY A 349 32.61 -6.44 -12.90
N LEU A 350 33.85 -6.81 -13.27
CA LEU A 350 34.84 -7.33 -12.33
C LEU A 350 35.30 -6.25 -11.33
N SER A 351 35.52 -5.02 -11.81
CA SER A 351 35.90 -3.90 -10.95
C SER A 351 34.81 -3.57 -9.94
N PHE A 352 33.55 -3.54 -10.38
CA PHE A 352 32.39 -3.36 -9.51
C PHE A 352 32.28 -4.47 -8.46
N THR A 353 32.43 -5.74 -8.88
CA THR A 353 32.39 -6.89 -7.96
C THR A 353 33.50 -6.81 -6.90
N PHE A 354 34.71 -6.41 -7.30
CA PHE A 354 35.82 -6.25 -6.36
C PHE A 354 35.60 -5.11 -5.36
N LEU A 355 35.04 -3.98 -5.82
CA LEU A 355 34.67 -2.85 -4.97
C LEU A 355 33.59 -3.26 -3.95
N GLU A 356 32.59 -4.03 -4.38
CA GLU A 356 31.52 -4.49 -3.49
C GLU A 356 32.02 -5.50 -2.46
N ILE A 357 32.90 -6.44 -2.85
CA ILE A 357 33.54 -7.36 -1.90
C ILE A 357 34.36 -6.59 -0.85
N ARG A 358 35.12 -5.57 -1.27
CA ARG A 358 35.88 -4.72 -0.35
C ARG A 358 34.96 -3.97 0.62
N ARG A 359 33.85 -3.41 0.11
CA ARG A 359 32.84 -2.73 0.91
C ARG A 359 32.23 -3.68 1.95
N LEU A 360 31.77 -4.86 1.52
CA LEU A 360 31.19 -5.87 2.40
C LEU A 360 32.19 -6.39 3.45
N THR A 361 33.47 -6.50 3.09
CA THR A 361 34.53 -6.89 4.04
C THR A 361 34.66 -5.86 5.16
N VAL A 362 34.70 -4.57 4.83
CA VAL A 362 34.76 -3.47 5.83
C VAL A 362 33.52 -3.48 6.75
N LEU A 363 32.34 -3.74 6.19
CA LEU A 363 31.11 -3.86 6.98
C LEU A 363 31.14 -5.06 7.92
N SER A 364 31.69 -6.21 7.48
CA SER A 364 31.82 -7.40 8.31
C SER A 364 32.73 -7.17 9.52
N GLU A 365 33.84 -6.45 9.34
CA GLU A 365 34.78 -6.11 10.42
C GLU A 365 34.14 -5.15 11.43
N ARG A 366 33.36 -4.17 10.97
CA ARG A 366 32.58 -3.29 11.88
C ARG A 366 31.58 -4.09 12.71
N ARG A 367 30.91 -5.08 12.10
CA ARG A 367 29.95 -5.95 12.81
C ARG A 367 30.64 -6.80 13.88
N LYS A 368 31.83 -7.34 13.62
CA LYS A 368 32.62 -8.08 14.62
C LYS A 368 32.98 -7.20 15.83
N ILE A 369 33.37 -5.95 15.59
CA ILE A 369 33.69 -5.00 16.67
C ILE A 369 32.46 -4.71 17.53
N LEU A 370 31.30 -4.49 16.92
CA LEU A 370 30.04 -4.24 17.64
C LEU A 370 29.64 -5.44 18.51
N VAL A 371 29.64 -6.66 17.96
CA VAL A 371 29.32 -7.88 18.73
C VAL A 371 30.28 -8.05 19.92
N THR A 372 31.57 -7.81 19.72
CA THR A 372 32.57 -7.91 20.81
C THR A 372 32.36 -6.84 21.88
N SER A 373 31.94 -5.63 21.51
CA SER A 373 31.61 -4.57 22.48
C SER A 373 30.34 -4.88 23.28
N GLN A 374 29.33 -5.48 22.64
CA GLN A 374 28.08 -5.86 23.28
C GLN A 374 28.28 -7.00 24.29
N GLU A 375 29.07 -8.02 23.95
CA GLU A 375 29.45 -9.08 24.89
C GLU A 375 30.20 -8.52 26.10
N ARG A 376 31.13 -7.57 25.90
CA ARG A 376 31.82 -6.90 27.02
C ARG A 376 30.86 -6.10 27.90
N ALA A 377 29.90 -5.40 27.33
CA ALA A 377 28.90 -4.65 28.08
C ALA A 377 28.00 -5.59 28.92
N ALA A 378 27.56 -6.72 28.35
CA ALA A 378 26.77 -7.73 29.07
C ALA A 378 27.55 -8.38 30.23
N VAL A 379 28.84 -8.66 30.05
CA VAL A 379 29.71 -9.17 31.13
C VAL A 379 29.90 -8.14 32.25
N LEU A 380 29.98 -6.85 31.92
CA LEU A 380 30.09 -5.79 32.94
C LEU A 380 28.77 -5.59 33.70
N ALA A 381 27.63 -5.63 33.01
CA ALA A 381 26.31 -5.52 33.63
C ALA A 381 26.04 -6.68 34.62
N SER A 382 26.33 -7.92 34.22
CA SER A 382 26.15 -9.10 35.09
C SER A 382 27.06 -9.11 36.31
N ARG A 383 28.19 -8.40 36.28
CA ARG A 383 29.09 -8.25 37.44
C ARG A 383 28.61 -7.19 38.44
N SER A 384 27.88 -6.17 37.97
CA SER A 384 27.32 -5.12 38.82
C SER A 384 26.13 -5.60 39.67
N GLU A 385 25.44 -6.66 39.24
CA GLU A 385 24.22 -7.15 39.89
C GLU A 385 24.48 -8.06 41.11
N LYS A 386 25.73 -8.47 41.36
CA LYS A 386 26.10 -9.32 42.51
C LYS A 386 26.55 -8.57 43.76
N GLN A 387 26.36 -7.25 43.83
CA GLN A 387 26.73 -6.48 45.02
C GLN A 387 25.53 -6.46 46.01
N PRO A 388 25.64 -7.07 47.20
CA PRO A 388 24.53 -7.16 48.15
C PRO A 388 24.20 -5.77 48.70
N VAL A 389 22.99 -5.27 48.41
CA VAL A 389 22.46 -4.02 48.95
C VAL A 389 21.82 -4.29 50.32
N PRO A 390 22.14 -3.51 51.37
CA PRO A 390 21.53 -3.66 52.68
C PRO A 390 20.05 -3.22 52.66
N HIS A 391 19.21 -4.04 53.27
CA HIS A 391 17.77 -3.86 53.38
C HIS A 391 17.39 -2.50 54.00
N SER A 392 16.61 -1.70 53.27
CA SER A 392 15.78 -0.64 53.84
C SER A 392 14.40 -0.68 53.19
N ALA A 393 13.38 -0.52 54.03
CA ALA A 393 11.99 -0.83 53.77
C ALA A 393 11.24 0.29 53.03
N SER A 394 10.17 -0.15 52.33
CA SER A 394 8.92 0.58 52.08
C SER A 394 8.99 1.81 51.16
N SER A 395 8.49 1.67 49.93
CA SER A 395 7.23 2.29 49.48
C SER A 395 7.02 2.11 47.97
N ASP A 396 5.76 2.11 47.58
CA ASP A 396 5.14 1.68 46.32
C ASP A 396 5.60 2.33 45.00
N LYS A 397 5.74 1.46 44.00
CA LYS A 397 5.20 1.46 42.62
C LYS A 397 5.08 2.79 41.84
N VAL A 398 5.80 2.85 40.71
CA VAL A 398 5.34 2.77 39.29
C VAL A 398 6.32 3.58 38.42
N ALA A 399 7.09 2.89 37.56
CA ALA A 399 7.54 3.35 36.24
C ALA A 399 8.66 2.43 35.72
N LEU A 400 8.37 1.57 34.72
CA LEU A 400 9.42 0.99 33.88
C LEU A 400 8.80 0.38 32.61
N GLU A 401 8.86 1.10 31.49
CA GLU A 401 8.92 0.51 30.15
C GLU A 401 9.39 1.56 29.13
N ALA A 402 10.69 1.62 28.86
CA ALA A 402 11.28 2.34 27.73
C ALA A 402 12.75 1.93 27.58
N ALA A 403 13.00 0.74 27.02
CA ALA A 403 14.29 0.37 26.44
C ALA A 403 14.08 -0.87 25.55
N ASP A 404 13.85 -0.64 24.25
CA ASP A 404 14.18 -1.58 23.16
C ASP A 404 13.67 -1.04 21.80
N ILE A 405 14.16 0.13 21.36
CA ILE A 405 13.96 0.63 19.99
C ILE A 405 15.20 1.45 19.56
N GLU A 406 16.37 0.83 19.37
CA GLU A 406 17.53 1.51 18.76
C GLU A 406 18.34 0.65 17.77
N HIS A 407 17.85 -0.54 17.39
CA HIS A 407 18.61 -1.47 16.54
C HIS A 407 18.05 -1.72 15.12
N ALA A 408 17.01 -0.98 14.71
CA ALA A 408 16.38 -1.16 13.39
C ALA A 408 16.91 -0.20 12.29
N ASP A 409 17.55 0.92 12.64
CA ASP A 409 17.83 2.00 11.68
C ASP A 409 19.02 1.73 10.73
N ALA A 410 20.01 0.94 11.14
CA ALA A 410 21.26 0.82 10.39
C ALA A 410 21.19 -0.11 9.15
N LEU A 411 20.19 -1.00 9.06
CA LEU A 411 20.02 -1.92 7.93
C LEU A 411 19.07 -1.36 6.83
N GLN A 412 18.25 -0.35 7.14
CA GLN A 412 17.28 0.22 6.18
C GLN A 412 17.90 1.21 5.17
N GLN A 413 19.05 1.80 5.48
CA GLN A 413 19.57 2.93 4.69
C GLN A 413 20.29 2.53 3.38
N GLU A 414 20.83 1.31 3.30
CA GLU A 414 21.67 0.89 2.16
C GLU A 414 20.88 0.32 0.97
N ASP A 415 19.84 -0.50 1.18
CA ASP A 415 18.97 -0.98 0.09
C ASP A 415 18.13 0.14 -0.54
N TYR A 416 17.87 1.19 0.24
CA TYR A 416 17.12 2.36 -0.19
C TYR A 416 17.85 3.18 -1.27
N ARG A 417 19.19 3.25 -1.26
CA ARG A 417 19.98 4.04 -2.23
C ARG A 417 19.96 3.46 -3.64
N THR A 418 19.97 2.13 -3.78
CA THR A 418 19.96 1.43 -5.08
C THR A 418 18.58 1.51 -5.76
N PHE A 419 17.51 1.62 -4.96
CA PHE A 419 16.14 1.79 -5.44
C PHE A 419 15.85 3.21 -5.94
N GLU A 420 16.41 4.25 -5.30
CA GLU A 420 16.21 5.67 -5.67
C GLU A 420 16.69 6.02 -7.09
N SER A 421 17.76 5.38 -7.58
CA SER A 421 18.26 5.62 -8.93
C SER A 421 17.34 5.02 -9.98
N SER A 422 16.71 3.87 -9.71
CA SER A 422 15.77 3.18 -10.62
C SER A 422 14.46 3.95 -10.80
N TRP A 423 13.82 4.41 -9.71
CA TRP A 423 12.54 5.11 -9.79
C TRP A 423 12.66 6.46 -10.49
N LEU A 424 13.66 7.28 -10.13
CA LEU A 424 13.86 8.59 -10.76
C LEU A 424 14.27 8.44 -12.23
N SER A 425 15.07 7.43 -12.58
CA SER A 425 15.47 7.18 -13.98
C SER A 425 14.30 6.69 -14.83
N ARG A 426 13.41 5.83 -14.29
CA ARG A 426 12.17 5.45 -14.99
C ARG A 426 11.21 6.62 -15.15
N TRP A 427 11.07 7.44 -14.10
CA TRP A 427 10.21 8.62 -14.15
C TRP A 427 10.73 9.67 -15.14
N LEU A 428 12.04 9.97 -15.15
CA LEU A 428 12.64 10.87 -16.14
C LEU A 428 12.48 10.32 -17.56
N LYS A 429 12.61 9.00 -17.74
CA LYS A 429 12.42 8.35 -19.05
C LYS A 429 10.98 8.44 -19.55
N GLU A 430 9.98 8.27 -18.68
CA GLU A 430 8.56 8.41 -19.05
C GLU A 430 8.16 9.87 -19.34
N VAL A 431 8.78 10.85 -18.69
CA VAL A 431 8.56 12.28 -18.98
C VAL A 431 9.17 12.68 -20.33
N ASP A 432 10.35 12.14 -20.68
CA ASP A 432 10.97 12.36 -22.00
C ASP A 432 10.22 11.67 -23.14
N GLU A 433 9.52 10.55 -22.88
CA GLU A 433 8.66 9.88 -23.87
C GLU A 433 7.30 10.58 -24.06
N ALA A 434 6.89 11.46 -23.14
CA ALA A 434 5.63 12.19 -23.18
C ALA A 434 5.75 13.64 -23.67
N ALA A 435 6.97 14.16 -23.85
CA ALA A 435 7.28 15.48 -24.41
C ALA A 435 7.72 15.36 -25.88
#